data_AF-A0A7W0IUL7-F1
#
_entry.id   AF-A0A7W0IUL7-F1
#
_cell.length_a   1.000
_cell.length_b   1.000
_cell.length_c   1.000
_cell.angle_alpha   90.00
_cell.angle_beta   90.00
_cell.angle_gamma   90.00
#
_symmetry.space_group_name_H-M   'P 1'
#
loop_
_entity.id
_entity.type
_entity.pdbx_description
1 polymer ?
#
loop_
_entity_poly.entity_id
_entity_poly.type
_entity_poly.pdbx_seq_one_letter_code
_entity_poly.pdbx_strand_id
1 'polypeptide(L)'
;MRLDNLLKRNKDAIVKKWLSLAIDAYPADTSKFIKSQKDPFANPVGNTFSNLGPLFDELLNEMDYKSITSYLYPIIRVRAVQPILSSSQSIGFILSLKKVIRESFKKEFSDNDILKELLVFELKIDELALIAFDVYMKCREQVYEIKANEERNRTFRAFERAGLLAETSADGPSL
;
A
#
# COMPACT_ATOMS: atom_id res chain seq x y z
N MET A 1 -23.69 23.52 2.16
CA MET A 1 -23.33 22.43 1.25
C MET A 1 -22.53 21.42 2.06
N ARG A 2 -22.75 20.10 1.95
CA ARG A 2 -21.99 19.11 2.73
C ARG A 2 -20.74 18.64 1.98
N LEU A 3 -19.65 18.41 2.69
CA LEU A 3 -18.40 17.87 2.15
C LEU A 3 -18.63 16.53 1.47
N ASP A 4 -19.45 15.67 2.05
CA ASP A 4 -19.72 14.33 1.53
C ASP A 4 -20.28 14.37 0.09
N ASN A 5 -21.13 15.36 -0.19
CA ASN A 5 -21.65 15.60 -1.53
C ASN A 5 -20.58 16.11 -2.50
N LEU A 6 -19.66 16.97 -2.03
CA LEU A 6 -18.53 17.44 -2.83
C LEU A 6 -17.60 16.29 -3.22
N LEU A 7 -17.25 15.43 -2.25
CA LEU A 7 -16.38 14.28 -2.45
C LEU A 7 -17.01 13.29 -3.43
N LYS A 8 -18.29 12.94 -3.24
CA LYS A 8 -19.02 12.03 -4.15
C LYS A 8 -19.09 12.57 -5.58
N ARG A 9 -19.42 13.85 -5.76
CA ARG A 9 -19.52 14.48 -7.09
C ARG A 9 -18.18 14.59 -7.82
N ASN A 10 -17.08 14.70 -7.10
CA ASN A 10 -15.74 14.90 -7.68
C ASN A 10 -14.84 13.66 -7.55
N LYS A 11 -15.40 12.50 -7.20
CA LYS A 11 -14.68 11.25 -6.96
C LYS A 11 -13.65 10.95 -8.05
N ASP A 12 -14.07 10.91 -9.31
CA ASP A 12 -13.18 10.52 -10.41
C ASP A 12 -11.99 11.48 -10.56
N ALA A 13 -12.22 12.78 -10.39
CA ALA A 13 -11.16 13.79 -10.44
C ALA A 13 -10.18 13.65 -9.26
N ILE A 14 -10.70 13.39 -8.06
CA ILE A 14 -9.89 13.16 -6.86
C ILE A 14 -9.05 11.89 -7.02
N VAL A 15 -9.68 10.76 -7.35
CA VAL A 15 -8.99 9.47 -7.53
C VAL A 15 -7.93 9.57 -8.64
N LYS A 16 -8.20 10.27 -9.74
CA LYS A 16 -7.22 10.49 -10.80
C LYS A 16 -6.00 11.29 -10.33
N LYS A 17 -6.21 12.37 -9.57
CA LYS A 17 -5.10 13.16 -8.99
C LYS A 17 -4.32 12.33 -7.96
N TRP A 18 -5.04 11.57 -7.12
CA TRP A 18 -4.47 10.69 -6.11
C TRP A 18 -3.60 9.60 -6.74
N LEU A 19 -4.10 8.96 -7.80
CA LEU A 19 -3.35 8.02 -8.63
C LEU A 19 -2.06 8.63 -9.17
N SER A 20 -2.12 9.86 -9.70
CA SER A 20 -0.90 10.53 -10.20
C SER A 20 0.12 10.69 -9.10
N LEU A 21 -0.27 11.23 -7.94
CA LEU A 21 0.65 11.40 -6.81
C LEU A 21 1.21 10.08 -6.30
N ALA A 22 0.40 9.02 -6.29
CA ALA A 22 0.85 7.68 -5.93
C ALA A 22 1.94 7.21 -6.90
N ILE A 23 1.73 7.33 -8.21
CA ILE A 23 2.71 6.93 -9.22
C ILE A 23 3.94 7.83 -9.19
N ASP A 24 3.80 9.12 -8.94
CA ASP A 24 4.92 10.08 -8.92
C ASP A 24 5.88 9.88 -7.74
N ALA A 25 5.58 8.96 -6.81
CA ALA A 25 6.53 8.48 -5.81
C ALA A 25 7.65 7.61 -6.41
N TYR A 26 7.45 7.07 -7.62
CA TYR A 26 8.47 6.33 -8.36
C TYR A 26 9.47 7.27 -9.07
N PRO A 27 10.69 6.78 -9.39
CA PRO A 27 11.61 7.50 -10.27
C PRO A 27 10.94 7.88 -11.61
N ALA A 28 11.36 9.02 -12.18
CA ALA A 28 10.69 9.64 -13.33
C ALA A 28 10.42 8.68 -14.51
N ASP A 29 11.41 7.85 -14.87
CA ASP A 29 11.28 6.89 -15.96
C ASP A 29 10.24 5.80 -15.66
N THR A 30 10.25 5.28 -14.43
CA THR A 30 9.26 4.31 -13.95
C THR A 30 7.86 4.91 -13.91
N SER A 31 7.72 6.13 -13.40
CA SER A 31 6.46 6.88 -13.38
C SER A 31 5.90 7.09 -14.79
N LYS A 32 6.76 7.47 -15.73
CA LYS A 32 6.40 7.67 -17.14
C LYS A 32 5.92 6.37 -17.78
N PHE A 33 6.63 5.27 -17.54
CA PHE A 33 6.24 3.94 -18.03
C PHE A 33 4.89 3.49 -17.47
N ILE A 34 4.70 3.58 -16.15
CA ILE A 34 3.44 3.19 -15.49
C ILE A 34 2.26 4.00 -16.03
N LYS A 35 2.45 5.29 -16.33
CA LYS A 35 1.41 6.16 -16.88
C LYS A 35 1.11 5.90 -18.36
N SER A 36 2.09 5.50 -19.16
CA SER A 36 1.95 5.35 -20.61
C SER A 36 1.48 3.95 -21.03
N GLN A 37 1.89 2.90 -20.32
CA GLN A 37 1.56 1.52 -20.65
C GLN A 37 0.16 1.16 -20.14
N LYS A 38 -0.77 0.87 -21.06
CA LYS A 38 -2.17 0.56 -20.73
C LYS A 38 -2.46 -0.94 -20.60
N ASP A 39 -1.62 -1.78 -21.20
CA ASP A 39 -1.81 -3.22 -21.14
C ASP A 39 -1.56 -3.74 -19.70
N PRO A 40 -2.54 -4.42 -19.06
CA PRO A 40 -2.39 -4.87 -17.67
C PRO A 40 -1.31 -5.93 -17.47
N PHE A 41 -0.98 -6.72 -18.50
CA PHE A 41 0.08 -7.72 -18.44
C PHE A 41 1.46 -7.06 -18.51
N ALA A 42 1.61 -6.04 -19.36
CA ALA A 42 2.84 -5.25 -19.48
C ALA A 42 3.00 -4.22 -18.34
N ASN A 43 1.92 -3.84 -17.66
CA ASN A 43 1.92 -2.90 -16.54
C ASN A 43 1.18 -3.45 -15.30
N PRO A 44 1.69 -4.54 -14.71
CA PRO A 44 1.05 -5.15 -13.54
C PRO A 44 1.05 -4.20 -12.33
N VAL A 45 2.08 -3.36 -12.20
CA VAL A 45 2.19 -2.34 -11.15
C VAL A 45 1.07 -1.31 -11.30
N GLY A 46 0.93 -0.73 -12.50
CA GLY A 46 -0.13 0.23 -12.80
C GLY A 46 -1.53 -0.33 -12.58
N ASN A 47 -1.74 -1.59 -12.96
CA ASN A 47 -3.03 -2.26 -12.79
C ASN A 47 -3.47 -2.37 -11.32
N THR A 48 -2.52 -2.48 -10.37
CA THR A 48 -2.87 -2.54 -8.94
C THR A 48 -3.60 -1.29 -8.44
N PHE A 49 -3.37 -0.12 -9.04
CA PHE A 49 -4.01 1.13 -8.61
C PHE A 49 -5.47 1.27 -9.04
N SER A 50 -6.01 0.32 -9.83
CA SER A 50 -7.46 0.23 -10.06
C SER A 50 -8.25 0.13 -8.75
N ASN A 51 -7.62 -0.38 -7.68
CA ASN A 51 -8.20 -0.47 -6.34
C ASN A 51 -8.37 0.88 -5.62
N LEU A 52 -7.80 1.99 -6.12
CA LEU A 52 -7.95 3.30 -5.47
C LEU A 52 -9.39 3.84 -5.52
N GLY A 53 -10.16 3.51 -6.57
CA GLY A 53 -11.56 3.90 -6.69
C GLY A 53 -12.43 3.26 -5.60
N PRO A 54 -12.48 1.92 -5.51
CA PRO A 54 -13.17 1.21 -4.43
C PRO A 54 -12.66 1.58 -3.03
N LEU A 55 -11.35 1.80 -2.88
CA LEU A 55 -10.79 2.26 -1.61
C LEU A 55 -11.31 3.65 -1.20
N PHE A 56 -11.49 4.55 -2.16
CA PHE A 56 -12.12 5.84 -1.91
C PHE A 56 -13.61 5.70 -1.58
N ASP A 57 -14.32 4.72 -2.14
CA ASP A 57 -15.70 4.42 -1.75
C ASP A 57 -15.78 3.95 -0.29
N GLU A 58 -14.85 3.11 0.18
CA GLU A 58 -14.78 2.72 1.59
C GLU A 58 -14.58 3.92 2.51
N LEU A 59 -13.73 4.87 2.13
CA LEU A 59 -13.53 6.13 2.87
C LEU A 59 -14.81 6.99 2.93
N LEU A 60 -15.71 6.91 1.95
CA LEU A 60 -17.01 7.60 1.98
C LEU A 60 -18.08 6.87 2.80
N ASN A 61 -17.84 5.60 3.13
CA ASN A 61 -18.78 4.73 3.84
C ASN A 61 -18.21 4.34 5.22
N GLU A 62 -18.42 3.10 5.66
CA GLU A 62 -18.12 2.66 7.04
C GLU A 62 -16.68 2.18 7.26
N MET A 63 -15.85 2.17 6.21
CA MET A 63 -14.48 1.66 6.27
C MET A 63 -14.40 0.20 6.73
N ASP A 64 -15.05 -0.72 5.98
CA ASP A 64 -14.96 -2.14 6.32
C ASP A 64 -13.50 -2.63 6.23
N TYR A 65 -12.95 -3.08 7.36
CA TYR A 65 -11.55 -3.46 7.47
C TYR A 65 -11.15 -4.53 6.45
N LYS A 66 -12.03 -5.52 6.22
CA LYS A 66 -11.75 -6.62 5.28
C LYS A 66 -11.69 -6.10 3.85
N SER A 67 -12.62 -5.24 3.45
CA SER A 67 -12.66 -4.63 2.12
C SER A 67 -11.47 -3.70 1.91
N ILE A 68 -11.19 -2.80 2.85
CA ILE A 68 -10.03 -1.91 2.82
C ILE A 68 -8.73 -2.71 2.66
N THR A 69 -8.50 -3.71 3.50
CA THR A 69 -7.26 -4.51 3.43
C THR A 69 -7.16 -5.25 2.11
N SER A 70 -8.26 -5.74 1.54
CA SER A 70 -8.27 -6.38 0.23
C SER A 70 -7.89 -5.43 -0.92
N TYR A 71 -8.30 -4.15 -0.85
CA TYR A 71 -7.95 -3.13 -1.85
C TYR A 71 -6.52 -2.60 -1.68
N LEU A 72 -6.04 -2.48 -0.43
CA LEU A 72 -4.69 -2.04 -0.13
C LEU A 72 -3.64 -3.09 -0.51
N TYR A 73 -3.93 -4.37 -0.25
CA TYR A 73 -2.95 -5.45 -0.35
C TYR A 73 -2.25 -5.53 -1.72
N PRO A 74 -2.94 -5.51 -2.88
CA PRO A 74 -2.27 -5.54 -4.19
C PRO A 74 -1.28 -4.39 -4.41
N ILE A 75 -1.67 -3.17 -4.03
CA ILE A 75 -0.84 -1.97 -4.21
C ILE A 75 0.40 -2.04 -3.31
N ILE A 76 0.17 -2.32 -2.02
CA ILE A 76 1.21 -2.31 -1.00
C ILE A 76 2.16 -3.48 -1.17
N ARG A 77 1.67 -4.68 -1.50
CA ARG A 77 2.49 -5.87 -1.72
C ARG A 77 3.56 -5.63 -2.78
N VAL A 78 3.17 -5.04 -3.91
CA VAL A 78 4.10 -4.73 -5.01
C VAL A 78 5.14 -3.70 -4.56
N ARG A 79 4.73 -2.67 -3.82
CA ARG A 79 5.63 -1.62 -3.33
C ARG A 79 6.57 -2.11 -2.23
N ALA A 80 6.10 -2.97 -1.33
CA ALA A 80 6.84 -3.46 -0.17
C ALA A 80 8.07 -4.28 -0.55
N VAL A 81 8.01 -4.99 -1.68
CA VAL A 81 9.12 -5.82 -2.18
C VAL A 81 10.07 -5.07 -3.12
N GLN A 82 9.71 -3.86 -3.56
CA GLN A 82 10.52 -3.07 -4.48
C GLN A 82 11.64 -2.35 -3.72
N PRO A 83 12.92 -2.54 -4.09
CA PRO A 83 14.06 -1.94 -3.38
C PRO A 83 14.20 -0.42 -3.63
N ILE A 84 13.52 0.10 -4.66
CA ILE A 84 13.60 1.51 -5.08
C ILE A 84 12.73 2.46 -4.24
N LEU A 85 11.78 1.93 -3.46
CA LEU A 85 10.90 2.73 -2.60
C LEU A 85 11.28 2.52 -1.14
N SER A 86 11.37 3.62 -0.38
CA SER A 86 11.43 3.55 1.08
C SER A 86 10.10 3.08 1.67
N SER A 87 10.09 2.70 2.95
CA SER A 87 8.87 2.35 3.68
C SER A 87 7.84 3.48 3.63
N SER A 88 8.28 4.73 3.82
CA SER A 88 7.40 5.89 3.76
C SER A 88 6.87 6.16 2.36
N GLN A 89 7.67 5.97 1.31
CA GLN A 89 7.21 6.12 -0.08
C GLN A 89 6.19 5.03 -0.48
N SER A 90 6.33 3.82 0.09
CA SER A 90 5.44 2.70 -0.20
C SER A 90 3.99 2.98 0.20
N ILE A 91 3.79 3.56 1.39
CA ILE A 91 2.44 3.81 1.95
C ILE A 91 2.02 5.28 1.98
N GLY A 92 2.96 6.22 1.77
CA GLY A 92 2.72 7.66 1.91
C GLY A 92 1.70 8.23 0.92
N PHE A 93 1.36 7.49 -0.14
CA PHE A 93 0.28 7.88 -1.04
C PHE A 93 -1.06 8.04 -0.32
N ILE A 94 -1.32 7.29 0.77
CA ILE A 94 -2.56 7.44 1.56
C ILE A 94 -2.70 8.88 2.06
N LEU A 95 -1.66 9.43 2.69
CA LEU A 95 -1.67 10.78 3.24
C LEU A 95 -1.73 11.86 2.14
N SER A 96 -1.26 11.55 0.93
CA SER A 96 -1.35 12.49 -0.20
C SER A 96 -2.79 12.81 -0.60
N LEU A 97 -3.76 11.95 -0.25
CA LEU A 97 -5.18 12.20 -0.49
C LEU A 97 -5.67 13.47 0.23
N LYS A 98 -5.16 13.77 1.43
CA LYS A 98 -5.47 15.02 2.15
C LYS A 98 -5.12 16.24 1.31
N LYS A 99 -3.94 16.22 0.68
CA LYS A 99 -3.49 17.30 -0.21
C LYS A 99 -4.43 17.43 -1.42
N VAL A 100 -4.79 16.30 -2.05
CA VAL A 100 -5.68 16.30 -3.22
C VAL A 100 -7.04 16.93 -2.89
N ILE A 101 -7.63 16.56 -1.75
CA ILE A 101 -8.92 17.10 -1.30
C ILE A 101 -8.79 18.59 -1.00
N ARG A 102 -7.75 18.99 -0.25
CA ARG A 102 -7.52 20.40 0.10
C ARG A 102 -7.32 21.29 -1.13
N GLU A 103 -6.61 20.81 -2.13
CA GLU A 103 -6.40 21.56 -3.37
C GLU A 103 -7.66 21.59 -4.25
N SER A 104 -8.46 20.54 -4.22
CA SER A 104 -9.67 20.44 -5.06
C SER A 104 -10.83 21.29 -4.57
N PHE A 105 -10.89 21.60 -3.27
CA PHE A 105 -11.98 22.36 -2.65
C PHE A 105 -11.53 23.62 -1.90
N LYS A 106 -10.39 24.20 -2.32
CA LYS A 106 -9.80 25.36 -1.64
C LYS A 106 -10.75 26.55 -1.49
N LYS A 107 -11.69 26.74 -2.42
CA LYS A 107 -12.62 27.89 -2.43
C LYS A 107 -13.78 27.67 -1.46
N GLU A 108 -14.15 26.42 -1.25
CA GLU A 108 -15.28 25.94 -0.45
C GLU A 108 -14.95 25.96 1.06
N PHE A 109 -13.67 25.95 1.43
CA PHE A 109 -13.22 25.99 2.83
C PHE A 109 -13.30 27.37 3.52
N SER A 110 -13.94 28.35 2.88
CA SER A 110 -14.33 29.58 3.60
C SER A 110 -15.51 29.34 4.55
N ASP A 111 -16.20 28.20 4.40
CA ASP A 111 -17.28 27.73 5.25
C ASP A 111 -16.73 26.90 6.42
N ASN A 112 -16.95 27.37 7.65
CA ASN A 112 -16.49 26.71 8.88
C ASN A 112 -17.09 25.31 9.10
N ASP A 113 -18.29 25.04 8.59
CA ASP A 113 -18.91 23.73 8.78
C ASP A 113 -18.31 22.70 7.82
N ILE A 114 -17.97 23.10 6.59
CA ILE A 114 -17.21 22.26 5.65
C ILE A 114 -15.82 21.94 6.21
N LEU A 115 -15.16 22.90 6.88
CA LEU A 115 -13.88 22.67 7.53
C LEU A 115 -13.98 21.62 8.66
N LYS A 116 -15.03 21.68 9.49
CA LYS A 116 -15.24 20.65 10.53
C LYS A 116 -15.47 19.28 9.93
N GLU A 117 -16.31 19.17 8.89
CA GLU A 117 -16.52 17.91 8.17
C GLU A 117 -15.21 17.39 7.55
N LEU A 118 -14.35 18.29 7.04
CA LEU A 118 -13.04 17.93 6.49
C LEU A 118 -12.12 17.33 7.55
N LEU A 119 -12.05 17.93 8.73
CA LEU A 119 -11.24 17.41 9.83
C LEU A 119 -11.66 15.99 10.21
N VAL A 120 -12.97 15.73 10.29
CA VAL A 120 -13.49 14.38 10.56
C VAL A 120 -13.12 13.41 9.43
N PHE A 121 -13.23 13.83 8.17
CA PHE A 121 -12.83 13.00 7.03
C PHE A 121 -11.33 12.72 7.01
N GLU A 122 -10.50 13.67 7.42
CA GLU A 122 -9.04 13.51 7.48
C GLU A 122 -8.60 12.51 8.55
N LEU A 123 -9.36 12.37 9.65
CA LEU A 123 -9.13 11.32 10.64
C LEU A 123 -9.34 9.92 10.05
N LYS A 124 -10.32 9.75 9.15
CA LYS A 124 -10.52 8.48 8.41
C LYS A 124 -9.33 8.16 7.51
N ILE A 125 -8.72 9.18 6.89
CA ILE A 125 -7.50 8.99 6.08
C ILE A 125 -6.31 8.59 6.98
N ASP A 126 -6.21 9.13 8.19
CA ASP A 126 -5.17 8.73 9.14
C ASP A 126 -5.34 7.28 9.60
N GLU A 127 -6.59 6.86 9.90
CA GLU A 127 -6.90 5.47 10.21
C GLU A 127 -6.54 4.53 9.05
N LEU A 128 -6.89 4.91 7.81
CA LEU A 128 -6.49 4.17 6.62
C LEU A 128 -4.96 4.06 6.49
N ALA A 129 -4.21 5.08 6.88
CA ALA A 129 -2.75 5.05 6.85
C ALA A 129 -2.17 4.04 7.85
N LEU A 130 -2.79 3.89 9.03
CA LEU A 130 -2.41 2.86 10.00
C LEU A 130 -2.71 1.45 9.48
N ILE A 131 -3.89 1.24 8.87
CA ILE A 131 -4.22 -0.06 8.25
C ILE A 131 -3.23 -0.38 7.11
N ALA A 132 -2.89 0.62 6.30
CA ALA A 132 -1.88 0.47 5.24
C ALA A 132 -0.50 0.10 5.80
N PHE A 133 -0.12 0.67 6.94
CA PHE A 133 1.13 0.31 7.61
C PHE A 133 1.13 -1.16 8.06
N ASP A 134 0.04 -1.66 8.66
CA ASP A 134 -0.06 -3.08 9.04
C ASP A 134 0.07 -4.02 7.83
N VAL A 135 -0.59 -3.68 6.72
CA VAL A 135 -0.48 -4.44 5.46
C VAL A 135 0.96 -4.43 4.96
N TYR A 136 1.62 -3.27 5.00
CA TYR A 136 3.01 -3.14 4.59
C TYR A 136 3.94 -4.01 5.46
N MET A 137 3.78 -3.95 6.79
CA MET A 137 4.60 -4.73 7.72
C MET A 137 4.42 -6.23 7.49
N LYS A 138 3.18 -6.72 7.33
CA LYS A 138 2.92 -8.12 6.97
C LYS A 138 3.66 -8.55 5.71
N CYS A 139 3.68 -7.72 4.66
CA CYS A 139 4.44 -8.02 3.44
C CYS A 139 5.96 -8.07 3.69
N ARG A 140 6.50 -7.15 4.51
CA ARG A 140 7.94 -7.11 4.82
C ARG A 140 8.39 -8.28 5.67
N GLU A 141 7.60 -8.66 6.68
CA GLU A 141 7.85 -9.82 7.53
C GLU A 141 7.94 -11.10 6.70
N GLN A 142 6.99 -11.32 5.78
CA GLN A 142 7.04 -12.45 4.86
C GLN A 142 8.32 -12.48 4.03
N VAL A 143 8.76 -11.33 3.50
CA VAL A 143 10.02 -11.25 2.74
C VAL A 143 11.22 -11.59 3.60
N TYR A 144 11.26 -11.10 4.84
CA TYR A 144 12.36 -11.38 5.76
C TYR A 144 12.39 -12.84 6.20
N GLU A 145 11.23 -13.44 6.47
CA GLU A 145 11.11 -14.86 6.77
C GLU A 145 11.62 -15.72 5.61
N ILE A 146 11.23 -15.42 4.37
CA ILE A 146 11.72 -16.10 3.18
C ILE A 146 13.24 -16.00 3.08
N LYS A 147 13.80 -14.80 3.28
CA LYS A 147 15.26 -14.59 3.24
C LYS A 147 16.00 -15.36 4.33
N ALA A 148 15.50 -15.32 5.57
CA ALA A 148 16.12 -16.03 6.68
C ALA A 148 16.09 -17.55 6.47
N ASN A 149 14.97 -18.09 5.98
CA ASN A 149 14.84 -19.50 5.66
C ASN A 149 15.76 -19.92 4.50
N GLU A 150 15.88 -19.10 3.46
CA GLU A 150 16.78 -19.37 2.32
C GLU A 150 18.25 -19.38 2.76
N GLU A 151 18.69 -18.41 3.56
CA GLU A 151 20.06 -18.38 4.10
C GLU A 151 20.34 -19.60 4.99
N ARG A 152 19.43 -19.95 5.91
CA ARG A 152 19.57 -21.16 6.74
C ARG A 152 19.70 -22.42 5.87
N ASN A 153 18.87 -22.55 4.85
CA ASN A 153 18.88 -23.71 3.96
C ASN A 153 20.17 -23.78 3.13
N ARG A 154 20.69 -22.63 2.67
CA ARG A 154 21.98 -22.55 1.96
C ARG A 154 23.13 -22.97 2.85
N THR A 155 23.18 -22.46 4.08
CA THR A 155 24.20 -22.82 5.07
C THR A 155 24.15 -24.31 5.39
N PHE A 156 22.96 -24.86 5.64
CA PHE A 156 22.76 -26.29 5.89
C PHE A 156 23.28 -27.15 4.72
N ARG A 157 22.85 -26.84 3.49
CA ARG A 157 23.30 -27.56 2.28
C ARG A 157 24.80 -27.44 2.03
N ALA A 158 25.43 -26.33 2.41
CA ALA A 158 26.87 -26.16 2.30
C ALA A 158 27.61 -27.09 3.28
N PHE A 159 27.16 -27.18 4.54
CA PHE A 159 27.71 -28.11 5.53
C PHE A 159 27.50 -29.58 5.12
N GLU A 160 26.31 -29.91 4.58
CA GLU A 160 26.00 -31.23 4.05
C GLU A 160 26.98 -31.65 2.94
N ARG A 161 27.17 -30.79 1.94
CA ARG A 161 28.10 -31.04 0.82
C ARG A 161 29.56 -31.13 1.25
N ALA A 162 29.93 -30.44 2.33
CA ALA A 162 31.28 -30.48 2.89
C ALA A 162 31.51 -31.72 3.77
N GLY A 163 30.50 -32.57 3.99
CA GLY A 163 30.59 -33.72 4.90
C GLY A 163 30.76 -33.32 6.37
N LEU A 164 30.37 -32.08 6.72
CA LEU A 164 30.53 -31.50 8.05
C LEU A 164 29.29 -31.70 8.95
N LEU A 165 28.25 -32.34 8.43
CA LEU A 165 27.11 -32.77 9.22
C LEU A 165 27.42 -34.12 9.87
N ALA A 166 27.44 -34.17 11.19
CA ALA A 166 27.38 -35.45 11.89
C ALA A 166 25.98 -36.04 11.71
N GLU A 167 25.88 -37.30 11.31
CA GLU A 167 24.64 -38.06 11.48
C GLU A 167 24.35 -38.10 12.98
N THR A 168 23.43 -37.27 13.44
CA THR A 168 22.90 -37.43 14.79
C THR A 168 22.03 -38.68 14.73
N SER A 169 22.51 -39.76 15.35
CA SER A 169 21.66 -40.92 15.61
C SER A 169 20.43 -40.40 16.33
N ALA A 170 19.27 -40.54 15.68
CA ALA A 170 17.98 -40.24 16.25
C ALA A 170 17.67 -41.28 17.35
N ASP A 171 18.40 -41.22 18.46
CA ASP A 171 17.86 -41.70 19.72
C ASP A 171 16.80 -40.69 20.11
N GLY A 172 15.57 -41.00 19.70
CA GLY A 172 14.37 -40.29 20.08
C GLY A 172 14.26 -40.17 21.60
N PRO A 173 13.40 -39.26 22.09
CA PRO A 173 13.23 -39.09 23.53
C PRO A 173 12.89 -40.45 24.16
N SER A 174 13.77 -40.93 25.03
CA SER A 174 13.45 -41.98 25.97
C SER A 174 12.30 -41.47 26.83
N LEU A 175 11.24 -42.29 26.91
CA LEU A 175 9.99 -42.12 27.65
C LEU A 175 10.06 -41.24 28.91
#